data_AF-A0A948PR82-F1
#
_entry.id   AF-A0A948PR82-F1
#
_cell.length_a   1.000
_cell.length_b   1.000
_cell.length_c   1.000
_cell.angle_alpha   90.00
_cell.angle_beta   90.00
_cell.angle_gamma   90.00
#
_symmetry.space_group_name_H-M   'P 1'
#
loop_
_entity.id
_entity.type
_entity.pdbx_description
1 polymer ?
#
loop_
_entity_poly.entity_id
_entity_poly.type
_entity_poly.pdbx_seq_one_letter_code
_entity_poly.pdbx_strand_id
1 'polypeptide(L)'
;MEKIAAVLLDITGIQRYVFGSNRLKENLGASFMIENVYDGFLREVAQSLFGDRKELDRWQDEPARLYITDSSIEMEVGYIGGGNALLFFRNQDMAKQFVQEWSKNLLLKAPGLSTAVAIEEMEDPNEKVAALFKELNKNKFLHHPQVTLPRHGITTECSLTGFSAECESELDKQEKHISSVSASKLNCEESAHEMFHNLFRDVLKGYEFPKELEKLGQSKGKSHIAIVHIDGNGMGKRFMACSTIEQLRGLSVSLRNAT
;
A
#
# COMPACT_ATOMS: atom_id res chain seq x y z
N MET A 1 16.43 26.16 14.15
CA MET A 1 15.39 25.80 13.17
C MET A 1 14.22 25.22 13.95
N GLU A 2 12.99 25.43 13.49
CA GLU A 2 11.84 24.71 14.09
C GLU A 2 11.99 23.22 13.80
N LYS A 3 11.72 22.38 14.78
CA LYS A 3 11.73 20.93 14.60
C LYS A 3 10.55 20.53 13.74
N ILE A 4 10.81 19.72 12.72
CA ILE A 4 9.78 19.05 11.92
C ILE A 4 9.68 17.58 12.35
N ALA A 5 8.58 16.93 11.98
CA ALA A 5 8.40 15.49 12.18
C ALA A 5 8.46 14.75 10.85
N ALA A 6 9.29 13.71 10.78
CA ALA A 6 9.34 12.79 9.66
C ALA A 6 8.58 11.51 10.00
N VAL A 7 7.75 11.04 9.07
CA VAL A 7 6.97 9.81 9.17
C VAL A 7 7.38 8.89 8.04
N LEU A 8 7.83 7.69 8.38
CA LEU A 8 8.06 6.63 7.41
C LEU A 8 6.98 5.56 7.59
N LEU A 9 6.26 5.29 6.50
CA LEU A 9 5.21 4.29 6.41
C LEU A 9 5.71 3.12 5.56
N ASP A 10 5.39 1.91 5.96
CA ASP A 10 5.69 0.69 5.20
C ASP A 10 4.52 -0.29 5.26
N ILE A 11 4.08 -0.76 4.10
CA ILE A 11 3.09 -1.83 4.02
C ILE A 11 3.79 -3.18 4.10
N THR A 12 3.47 -3.91 5.17
CA THR A 12 4.07 -5.20 5.48
C THR A 12 3.19 -6.35 5.02
N GLY A 13 3.82 -7.45 4.60
CA GLY A 13 3.10 -8.68 4.26
C GLY A 13 2.28 -8.61 2.97
N ILE A 14 2.64 -7.75 2.01
CA ILE A 14 1.96 -7.60 0.70
C ILE A 14 1.74 -8.97 0.03
N GLN A 15 2.77 -9.81 -0.05
CA GLN A 15 2.65 -11.13 -0.67
C GLN A 15 1.59 -12.01 0.02
N ARG A 16 1.60 -12.05 1.36
CA ARG A 16 0.59 -12.79 2.14
C ARG A 16 -0.80 -12.20 1.96
N TYR A 17 -0.90 -10.88 1.85
CA TYR A 17 -2.17 -10.19 1.65
C TYR A 17 -2.78 -10.50 0.27
N VAL A 18 -1.98 -10.38 -0.79
CA VAL A 18 -2.42 -10.59 -2.18
C VAL A 18 -2.65 -12.08 -2.47
N PHE A 19 -1.72 -12.96 -2.07
CA PHE A 19 -1.75 -14.39 -2.41
C PHE A 19 -2.25 -15.28 -1.27
N GLY A 20 -2.90 -14.71 -0.26
CA GLY A 20 -3.55 -15.48 0.82
C GLY A 20 -4.76 -16.29 0.35
N SER A 21 -5.18 -16.10 -0.91
CA SER A 21 -6.33 -16.75 -1.55
C SER A 21 -5.91 -17.38 -2.87
N ASN A 22 -6.60 -18.46 -3.25
CA ASN A 22 -6.46 -19.07 -4.58
C ASN A 22 -7.46 -18.50 -5.60
N ARG A 23 -8.34 -17.57 -5.19
CA ARG A 23 -9.31 -16.92 -6.09
C ARG A 23 -8.64 -15.74 -6.79
N LEU A 24 -8.54 -15.82 -8.12
CA LEU A 24 -7.95 -14.73 -8.92
C LEU A 24 -8.64 -13.38 -8.71
N LYS A 25 -9.97 -13.37 -8.52
CA LYS A 25 -10.75 -12.18 -8.20
C LYS A 25 -10.27 -11.47 -6.93
N GLU A 26 -10.00 -12.22 -5.87
CA GLU A 26 -9.49 -11.64 -4.61
C GLU A 26 -8.05 -11.15 -4.77
N ASN A 27 -7.22 -11.88 -5.51
CA ASN A 27 -5.83 -11.48 -5.77
C ASN A 27 -5.78 -10.17 -6.58
N LEU A 28 -6.68 -10.03 -7.56
CA LEU A 28 -6.81 -8.84 -8.39
C LEU A 28 -7.25 -7.62 -7.55
N GLY A 29 -8.32 -7.77 -6.77
CA GLY A 29 -8.81 -6.73 -5.89
C GLY A 29 -7.81 -6.36 -4.79
N ALA A 30 -7.11 -7.35 -4.21
CA ALA A 30 -6.04 -7.09 -3.25
C ALA A 30 -4.90 -6.28 -3.88
N SER A 31 -4.49 -6.62 -5.12
CA SER A 31 -3.44 -5.87 -5.84
C SER A 31 -3.85 -4.42 -6.08
N PHE A 32 -5.11 -4.19 -6.47
CA PHE A 32 -5.67 -2.85 -6.61
C PHE A 32 -5.69 -2.07 -5.30
N MET A 33 -6.00 -2.73 -4.18
CA MET A 33 -5.93 -2.06 -2.86
C MET A 33 -4.52 -1.62 -2.51
N ILE A 34 -3.52 -2.48 -2.73
CA ILE A 34 -2.10 -2.16 -2.49
C ILE A 34 -1.68 -0.93 -3.29
N GLU A 35 -2.02 -0.88 -4.57
CA GLU A 35 -1.73 0.28 -5.44
C GLU A 35 -2.38 1.57 -4.90
N ASN A 36 -3.61 1.47 -4.40
CA ASN A 36 -4.36 2.60 -3.86
C ASN A 36 -3.97 3.01 -2.42
N VAL A 37 -3.09 2.28 -1.73
CA VAL A 37 -2.70 2.63 -0.36
C VAL A 37 -2.13 4.05 -0.28
N TYR A 38 -1.20 4.36 -1.17
CA TYR A 38 -0.52 5.65 -1.19
C TYR A 38 -1.15 6.62 -2.19
N ASP A 39 -1.58 6.14 -3.36
CA ASP A 39 -2.17 7.02 -4.36
C ASP A 39 -3.65 7.36 -4.09
N GLY A 40 -4.37 6.55 -3.30
CA GLY A 40 -5.74 6.79 -2.90
C GLY A 40 -5.87 7.19 -1.43
N PHE A 41 -5.66 6.24 -0.53
CA PHE A 41 -6.01 6.38 0.89
C PHE A 41 -5.18 7.42 1.63
N LEU A 42 -3.86 7.49 1.35
CA LEU A 42 -2.99 8.55 1.89
C LEU A 42 -3.41 9.93 1.40
N ARG A 43 -3.70 10.08 0.10
CA ARG A 43 -4.08 11.38 -0.49
C ARG A 43 -5.41 11.89 0.04
N GLU A 44 -6.38 10.99 0.22
CA GLU A 44 -7.68 11.33 0.81
C GLU A 44 -7.52 11.89 2.22
N VAL A 45 -6.70 11.24 3.06
CA VAL A 45 -6.46 11.69 4.44
C VAL A 45 -5.67 12.98 4.46
N ALA A 46 -4.61 13.08 3.65
CA ALA A 46 -3.83 14.31 3.52
C ALA A 46 -4.73 15.48 3.07
N GLN A 47 -5.63 15.25 2.10
CA GLN A 47 -6.55 16.27 1.64
C GLN A 47 -7.55 16.70 2.71
N SER A 48 -8.08 15.74 3.47
CA SER A 48 -9.03 16.01 4.55
C SER A 48 -8.40 16.81 5.71
N LEU A 49 -7.10 16.65 5.95
CA LEU A 49 -6.41 17.28 7.08
C LEU A 49 -5.69 18.58 6.71
N PHE A 50 -5.11 18.67 5.52
CA PHE A 50 -4.16 19.75 5.14
C PHE A 50 -4.49 20.46 3.82
N GLY A 51 -5.58 20.10 3.13
CA GLY A 51 -6.04 20.83 1.94
C GLY A 51 -5.57 20.26 0.59
N ASP A 52 -5.19 21.10 -0.37
CA ASP A 52 -5.22 20.75 -1.80
C ASP A 52 -4.25 19.62 -2.22
N ARG A 53 -4.73 18.69 -3.06
CA ARG A 53 -4.01 17.49 -3.52
C ARG A 53 -2.79 17.80 -4.37
N LYS A 54 -2.79 18.94 -5.09
CA LYS A 54 -1.70 19.31 -6.01
C LYS A 54 -0.36 19.50 -5.31
N GLU A 55 -0.36 19.80 -4.02
CA GLU A 55 0.88 19.99 -3.27
C GLU A 55 1.61 18.66 -2.99
N LEU A 56 0.89 17.54 -3.00
CA LEU A 56 1.42 16.20 -2.70
C LEU A 56 2.30 15.63 -3.80
N ASP A 57 2.29 16.19 -5.02
CA ASP A 57 3.08 15.70 -6.15
C ASP A 57 4.29 16.55 -6.48
N ARG A 58 4.48 17.72 -5.82
CA ARG A 58 5.60 18.64 -6.09
C ARG A 58 6.98 17.99 -5.95
N TRP A 59 7.10 16.96 -5.10
CA TRP A 59 8.34 16.21 -4.91
C TRP A 59 8.79 15.42 -6.15
N GLN A 60 7.86 15.12 -7.07
CA GLN A 60 8.16 14.45 -8.34
C GLN A 60 8.70 15.45 -9.38
N ASP A 61 8.14 16.66 -9.41
CA ASP A 61 8.50 17.71 -10.37
C ASP A 61 9.82 18.43 -9.99
N GLU A 62 10.01 18.73 -8.71
CA GLU A 62 11.17 19.45 -8.18
C GLU A 62 11.90 18.62 -7.10
N PRO A 63 12.57 17.50 -7.45
CA PRO A 63 13.12 16.55 -6.48
C PRO A 63 14.19 17.14 -5.55
N ALA A 64 14.93 18.16 -6.01
CA ALA A 64 15.96 18.85 -5.25
C ALA A 64 15.40 19.83 -4.19
N ARG A 65 14.12 20.20 -4.27
CA ARG A 65 13.52 21.23 -3.43
C ARG A 65 12.68 20.63 -2.32
N LEU A 66 12.97 21.04 -1.07
CA LEU A 66 12.19 20.68 0.10
C LEU A 66 11.34 21.89 0.49
N TYR A 67 10.02 21.76 0.37
CA TYR A 67 9.09 22.84 0.68
C TYR A 67 8.76 22.91 2.17
N ILE A 68 8.89 21.81 2.92
CA ILE A 68 8.62 21.76 4.36
C ILE A 68 9.52 22.69 5.17
N THR A 69 10.64 23.15 4.62
CA THR A 69 11.48 24.17 5.27
C THR A 69 10.82 25.55 5.30
N ASP A 70 9.84 25.83 4.43
CA ASP A 70 9.03 27.03 4.47
C ASP A 70 7.90 26.88 5.50
N SER A 71 7.85 27.78 6.48
CA SER A 71 6.87 27.80 7.57
C SER A 71 5.40 27.71 7.15
N SER A 72 5.05 28.11 5.92
CA SER A 72 3.67 28.01 5.42
C SER A 72 3.24 26.59 5.04
N ILE A 73 4.18 25.65 4.92
CA ILE A 73 3.91 24.28 4.50
C ILE A 73 3.69 23.39 5.71
N GLU A 74 2.52 22.76 5.76
CA GLU A 74 2.09 21.90 6.86
C GLU A 74 2.57 20.46 6.70
N MET A 75 2.55 19.96 5.47
CA MET A 75 2.91 18.60 5.09
C MET A 75 3.62 18.59 3.73
N GLU A 76 4.62 17.73 3.58
CA GLU A 76 5.27 17.45 2.29
C GLU A 76 5.51 15.95 2.13
N VAL A 77 5.31 15.43 0.93
CA VAL A 77 5.73 14.07 0.59
C VAL A 77 7.25 14.07 0.33
N GLY A 78 7.98 13.28 1.11
CA GLY A 78 9.40 13.00 0.89
C GLY A 78 9.59 12.14 -0.34
N TYR A 79 9.00 10.94 -0.35
CA TYR A 79 8.86 10.10 -1.54
C TYR A 79 7.78 9.05 -1.31
N ILE A 80 7.24 8.50 -2.40
CA ILE A 80 6.40 7.30 -2.38
C ILE A 80 6.99 6.31 -3.38
N GLY A 81 7.33 5.10 -2.92
CA GLY A 81 7.89 4.06 -3.78
C GLY A 81 8.34 2.81 -3.04
N GLY A 82 8.36 1.67 -3.75
CA GLY A 82 8.87 0.41 -3.22
C GLY A 82 8.12 -0.12 -1.99
N GLY A 83 6.83 0.17 -1.86
CA GLY A 83 6.00 -0.21 -0.71
C GLY A 83 6.19 0.67 0.53
N ASN A 84 6.94 1.77 0.41
CA ASN A 84 7.18 2.74 1.47
C ASN A 84 6.70 4.15 1.08
N ALA A 85 6.42 4.96 2.09
CA ALA A 85 6.23 6.40 1.92
C ALA A 85 6.93 7.16 3.04
N LEU A 86 7.74 8.16 2.67
CA LEU A 86 8.33 9.12 3.59
C LEU A 86 7.54 10.43 3.50
N LEU A 87 7.10 10.95 4.63
CA LEU A 87 6.31 12.17 4.74
C LEU A 87 6.96 13.10 5.78
N PHE A 88 6.87 14.40 5.57
CA PHE A 88 7.30 15.42 6.52
C PHE A 88 6.11 16.26 6.97
N PHE A 89 6.11 16.63 8.24
CA PHE A 89 5.07 17.44 8.88
C PHE A 89 5.71 18.56 9.69
N ARG A 90 5.01 19.69 9.81
CA ARG A 90 5.47 20.85 10.59
C ARG A 90 5.78 20.49 12.04
N ASN A 91 4.98 19.62 12.66
CA ASN A 91 5.17 19.20 14.03
C ASN A 91 4.72 17.75 14.25
N GLN A 92 5.10 17.20 15.41
CA GLN A 92 4.82 15.81 15.75
C GLN A 92 3.32 15.51 15.95
N ASP A 93 2.52 16.50 16.36
CA ASP A 93 1.08 16.29 16.60
C ASP A 93 0.32 16.10 15.29
N MET A 94 0.66 16.88 14.25
CA MET A 94 0.13 16.70 12.89
C MET A 94 0.50 15.34 12.31
N ALA A 95 1.76 14.91 12.52
CA ALA A 95 2.22 13.59 12.11
C ALA A 95 1.40 12.45 12.77
N LYS A 96 1.17 12.55 14.10
CA LYS A 96 0.37 11.56 14.84
C LYS A 96 -1.09 11.56 14.37
N GLN A 97 -1.69 12.73 14.18
CA GLN A 97 -3.06 12.86 13.68
C GLN A 97 -3.21 12.22 12.29
N PHE A 98 -2.28 12.50 11.38
CA PHE A 98 -2.27 11.89 10.06
C PHE A 98 -2.16 10.37 10.14
N VAL A 99 -1.21 9.84 10.92
CA VAL A 99 -1.02 8.38 11.08
C VAL A 99 -2.27 7.72 11.65
N GLN A 100 -2.95 8.36 12.61
CA GLN A 100 -4.18 7.86 13.19
C GLN A 100 -5.30 7.75 12.14
N GLU A 101 -5.56 8.82 11.38
CA GLU A 101 -6.62 8.80 10.37
C GLU A 101 -6.28 7.88 9.19
N TRP A 102 -5.01 7.86 8.75
CA TRP A 102 -4.56 6.97 7.68
C TRP A 102 -4.65 5.49 8.07
N SER A 103 -4.16 5.12 9.25
CA SER A 103 -4.24 3.73 9.73
C SER A 103 -5.68 3.29 9.97
N LYS A 104 -6.55 4.17 10.47
CA LYS A 104 -8.00 3.93 10.55
C LYS A 104 -8.62 3.73 9.17
N ASN A 105 -8.27 4.56 8.19
CA ASN A 105 -8.76 4.41 6.82
C ASN A 105 -8.34 3.05 6.22
N LEU A 106 -7.10 2.62 6.47
CA LEU A 106 -6.63 1.29 6.07
C LEU A 106 -7.44 0.15 6.72
N LEU A 107 -7.75 0.24 8.01
CA LEU A 107 -8.56 -0.78 8.69
C LEU A 107 -9.96 -0.92 8.08
N LEU A 108 -10.53 0.18 7.59
CA LEU A 108 -11.88 0.21 7.02
C LEU A 108 -11.90 -0.19 5.54
N LYS A 109 -10.94 0.30 4.74
CA LYS A 109 -10.94 0.13 3.27
C LYS A 109 -10.10 -1.06 2.80
N ALA A 110 -9.06 -1.42 3.54
CA ALA A 110 -8.16 -2.53 3.23
C ALA A 110 -7.94 -3.44 4.47
N PRO A 111 -9.02 -3.99 5.07
CA PRO A 111 -8.90 -4.87 6.22
C PRO A 111 -7.97 -6.05 5.91
N GLY A 112 -7.20 -6.45 6.91
CA GLY A 112 -6.16 -7.48 6.78
C GLY A 112 -4.80 -6.98 6.28
N LEU A 113 -4.71 -5.74 5.79
CA LEU A 113 -3.44 -5.16 5.39
C LEU A 113 -2.68 -4.63 6.60
N SER A 114 -1.44 -5.09 6.78
CA SER A 114 -0.59 -4.69 7.90
C SER A 114 0.34 -3.55 7.52
N THR A 115 0.56 -2.62 8.44
CA THR A 115 1.44 -1.45 8.25
C THR A 115 2.41 -1.31 9.42
N ALA A 116 3.59 -0.77 9.14
CA ALA A 116 4.55 -0.32 10.13
C ALA A 116 4.78 1.18 9.94
N VAL A 117 4.94 1.89 11.06
CA VAL A 117 5.13 3.34 11.08
C VAL A 117 6.29 3.68 12.00
N ALA A 118 7.12 4.63 11.58
CA ALA A 118 8.09 5.30 12.42
C ALA A 118 7.87 6.81 12.35
N ILE A 119 8.00 7.49 13.49
CA ILE A 119 7.86 8.95 13.61
C ILE A 119 9.08 9.45 14.36
N GLU A 120 9.83 10.40 13.78
CA GLU A 120 11.02 11.00 14.40
C GLU A 120 11.02 12.52 14.23
N GLU A 121 11.48 13.25 15.25
CA GLU A 121 11.72 14.68 15.16
C GLU A 121 13.13 14.98 14.62
N MET A 122 13.21 15.95 13.71
CA MET A 122 14.45 16.38 13.09
C MET A 122 14.48 17.88 12.83
N GLU A 123 15.68 18.43 12.78
CA GLU A 123 15.92 19.84 12.47
C GLU A 123 16.19 20.04 10.96
N ASP A 124 16.86 19.07 10.33
CA ASP A 124 17.08 19.01 8.88
C ASP A 124 16.42 17.73 8.31
N PRO A 125 15.54 17.84 7.30
CA PRO A 125 14.99 16.70 6.58
C PRO A 125 16.05 15.71 6.06
N ASN A 126 17.23 16.19 5.67
CA ASN A 126 18.31 15.35 5.12
C ASN A 126 19.05 14.57 6.21
N GLU A 127 18.93 14.98 7.47
CA GLU A 127 19.54 14.27 8.59
C GLU A 127 18.66 13.09 9.05
N LYS A 128 19.26 12.09 9.69
CA LYS A 128 18.56 10.99 10.39
C LYS A 128 17.60 10.11 9.55
N VAL A 129 17.56 10.19 8.22
CA VAL A 129 16.75 9.27 7.39
C VAL A 129 17.11 7.80 7.67
N ALA A 130 18.40 7.48 7.78
CA ALA A 130 18.85 6.13 8.14
C ALA A 130 18.39 5.68 9.53
N ALA A 131 18.28 6.60 10.49
CA ALA A 131 17.77 6.31 11.83
C ALA A 131 16.26 6.02 11.79
N LEU A 132 15.51 6.76 10.97
CA LEU A 132 14.08 6.52 10.75
C LEU A 132 13.79 5.14 10.15
N PHE A 133 14.59 4.71 9.16
CA PHE A 133 14.51 3.33 8.63
C PHE A 133 14.86 2.27 9.68
N LYS A 134 15.84 2.55 10.54
CA LYS A 134 16.19 1.65 11.65
C LYS A 134 15.05 1.51 12.65
N GLU A 135 14.41 2.61 13.03
CA GLU A 135 13.26 2.60 13.94
C GLU A 135 12.05 1.92 13.29
N LEU A 136 11.77 2.18 12.01
CA LEU A 136 10.72 1.47 11.27
C LEU A 136 10.95 -0.05 11.30
N ASN A 137 12.18 -0.50 11.00
CA ASN A 137 12.49 -1.92 11.04
C ASN A 137 12.30 -2.52 12.43
N LYS A 138 12.69 -1.81 13.49
CA LYS A 138 12.41 -2.23 14.87
C LYS A 138 10.91 -2.32 15.14
N ASN A 139 10.13 -1.33 14.70
CA ASN A 139 8.67 -1.30 14.89
C ASN A 139 7.96 -2.45 14.18
N LYS A 140 8.45 -2.91 13.02
CA LYS A 140 7.91 -4.12 12.36
C LYS A 140 7.95 -5.37 13.23
N PHE A 141 8.94 -5.49 14.11
CA PHE A 141 9.09 -6.66 15.00
C PHE A 141 8.42 -6.47 16.35
N LEU A 142 8.26 -5.22 16.82
CA LEU A 142 7.69 -4.92 18.14
C LEU A 142 6.18 -4.73 18.08
N HIS A 143 5.66 -4.17 17.00
CA HIS A 143 4.27 -3.75 16.89
C HIS A 143 3.57 -4.48 15.75
N HIS A 144 2.66 -5.37 16.12
CA HIS A 144 1.83 -6.12 15.19
C HIS A 144 0.39 -5.63 15.32
N PRO A 145 -0.09 -4.74 14.43
CA PRO A 145 -1.45 -4.24 14.51
C PRO A 145 -2.45 -5.37 14.31
N GLN A 146 -3.52 -5.37 15.10
CA GLN A 146 -4.67 -6.24 14.85
C GLN A 146 -5.50 -5.63 13.73
N VAL A 147 -5.30 -6.12 12.52
CA VAL A 147 -5.90 -5.58 11.27
C VAL A 147 -7.06 -6.41 10.74
N THR A 148 -7.44 -7.46 11.47
CA THR A 148 -8.53 -8.38 11.14
C THR A 148 -9.37 -8.64 12.37
N LEU A 149 -10.65 -8.97 12.19
CA LEU A 149 -11.50 -9.48 13.27
C LEU A 149 -11.21 -10.97 13.50
N PRO A 150 -10.57 -11.36 14.62
CA PRO A 150 -10.30 -12.75 14.91
C PRO A 150 -11.62 -13.49 15.19
N ARG A 151 -11.65 -14.76 14.78
CA ARG A 151 -12.78 -15.64 15.03
C ARG A 151 -12.83 -16.06 16.50
N HIS A 152 -14.03 -16.11 17.06
CA HIS A 152 -14.33 -16.66 18.38
C HIS A 152 -15.27 -17.87 18.26
N GLY A 153 -15.43 -18.66 19.32
CA GLY A 153 -16.31 -19.84 19.31
C GLY A 153 -17.81 -19.55 19.07
N ILE A 154 -18.19 -18.28 19.05
CA ILE A 154 -19.57 -17.80 18.82
C ILE A 154 -19.77 -17.13 17.45
N THR A 155 -18.72 -17.02 16.63
CA THR A 155 -18.78 -16.39 15.30
C THR A 155 -18.66 -17.44 14.21
N THR A 156 -19.44 -17.29 13.14
CA THR A 156 -19.32 -18.10 11.92
C THR A 156 -17.94 -17.91 11.29
N GLU A 157 -17.32 -19.01 10.85
CA GLU A 157 -16.05 -18.98 10.15
C GLU A 157 -16.25 -18.62 8.67
N CYS A 158 -15.49 -17.66 8.16
CA CYS A 158 -15.42 -17.37 6.74
C CYS A 158 -14.66 -18.50 6.02
N SER A 159 -15.36 -19.22 5.13
CA SER A 159 -14.78 -20.31 4.33
C SER A 159 -13.60 -19.90 3.43
N LEU A 160 -13.42 -18.61 3.16
CA LEU A 160 -12.37 -18.09 2.28
C LEU A 160 -11.09 -17.71 3.04
N THR A 161 -11.20 -17.24 4.28
CA THR A 161 -10.06 -16.66 5.02
C THR A 161 -9.82 -17.30 6.38
N GLY A 162 -10.78 -18.08 6.91
CA GLY A 162 -10.73 -18.61 8.27
C GLY A 162 -10.99 -17.59 9.39
N PHE A 163 -11.22 -16.31 9.04
CA PHE A 163 -11.59 -15.27 10.00
C PHE A 163 -13.08 -15.34 10.37
N SER A 164 -13.54 -14.38 11.16
CA SER A 164 -14.99 -14.18 11.36
C SER A 164 -15.67 -13.91 9.99
N ALA A 165 -16.94 -14.26 9.89
CA ALA A 165 -17.78 -13.91 8.75
C ALA A 165 -18.72 -12.75 9.14
N GLU A 166 -18.21 -11.52 9.04
CA GLU A 166 -18.89 -10.28 9.43
C GLU A 166 -19.51 -9.47 8.28
N CYS A 167 -19.41 -9.95 7.04
CA CYS A 167 -19.95 -9.27 5.87
C CYS A 167 -20.82 -10.20 5.03
N GLU A 168 -21.87 -9.66 4.44
CA GLU A 168 -22.67 -10.31 3.40
C GLU A 168 -22.08 -9.97 2.03
N SER A 169 -21.97 -10.98 1.16
CA SER A 169 -21.49 -10.80 -0.20
C SER A 169 -22.13 -11.82 -1.13
N GLU A 170 -22.44 -11.39 -2.35
CA GLU A 170 -22.93 -12.29 -3.38
C GLU A 170 -21.75 -12.99 -4.06
N LEU A 171 -21.64 -14.31 -3.83
CA LEU A 171 -20.59 -15.16 -4.37
C LEU A 171 -21.23 -16.27 -5.18
N ASP A 172 -20.89 -16.33 -6.47
CA ASP A 172 -21.38 -17.37 -7.38
C ASP A 172 -22.93 -17.39 -7.47
N LYS A 173 -23.55 -16.20 -7.44
CA LYS A 173 -25.01 -15.97 -7.42
C LYS A 173 -25.73 -16.48 -6.17
N GLN A 174 -25.00 -16.58 -5.06
CA GLN A 174 -25.54 -16.95 -3.75
C GLN A 174 -25.04 -15.97 -2.70
N GLU A 175 -25.94 -15.53 -1.83
CA GLU A 175 -25.56 -14.78 -0.63
C GLU A 175 -24.73 -15.66 0.29
N LYS A 176 -23.55 -15.18 0.66
CA LYS A 176 -22.65 -15.84 1.60
C LYS A 176 -22.15 -14.83 2.63
N HIS A 177 -22.00 -15.31 3.85
CA HIS A 177 -21.30 -14.58 4.89
C HIS A 177 -19.80 -14.84 4.76
N ILE A 178 -19.02 -13.77 4.61
CA ILE A 178 -17.56 -13.79 4.46
C ILE A 178 -16.92 -12.74 5.36
N SER A 179 -15.60 -12.79 5.49
CA SER A 179 -14.86 -11.77 6.24
C SER A 179 -14.81 -10.46 5.45
N SER A 180 -14.64 -9.36 6.17
CA SER A 180 -14.39 -8.03 5.62
C SER A 180 -13.17 -8.01 4.70
N VAL A 181 -12.15 -8.82 4.99
CA VAL A 181 -10.94 -9.00 4.15
C VAL A 181 -11.32 -9.50 2.76
N SER A 182 -12.09 -10.60 2.67
CA SER A 182 -12.54 -11.13 1.38
C SER A 182 -13.54 -10.20 0.70
N ALA A 183 -14.51 -9.66 1.45
CA ALA A 183 -15.54 -8.78 0.90
C ALA A 183 -14.93 -7.54 0.25
N SER A 184 -14.01 -6.87 0.95
CA SER A 184 -13.38 -5.65 0.44
C SER A 184 -12.61 -5.97 -0.85
N LYS A 185 -11.83 -7.05 -0.90
CA LYS A 185 -11.09 -7.47 -2.10
C LYS A 185 -12.03 -7.76 -3.28
N LEU A 186 -13.13 -8.46 -3.05
CA LEU A 186 -14.10 -8.79 -4.09
C LEU A 186 -14.80 -7.53 -4.63
N ASN A 187 -15.12 -6.57 -3.76
CA ASN A 187 -15.76 -5.32 -4.15
C ASN A 187 -14.87 -4.44 -5.05
N CYS A 188 -13.55 -4.60 -4.99
CA CYS A 188 -12.62 -3.91 -5.87
C CYS A 188 -12.31 -4.66 -7.16
N GLU A 189 -12.86 -5.85 -7.38
CA GLU A 189 -12.51 -6.71 -8.53
C GLU A 189 -12.78 -6.06 -9.88
N GLU A 190 -13.95 -5.44 -10.06
CA GLU A 190 -14.33 -4.83 -11.33
C GLU A 190 -13.44 -3.62 -11.66
N SER A 191 -13.26 -2.71 -10.70
CA SER A 191 -12.37 -1.55 -10.87
C SER A 191 -10.93 -1.97 -11.11
N ALA A 192 -10.46 -3.02 -10.44
CA ALA A 192 -9.14 -3.59 -10.66
C ALA A 192 -9.01 -4.15 -12.08
N HIS A 193 -10.01 -4.91 -12.53
CA HIS A 193 -10.02 -5.50 -13.87
C HIS A 193 -9.95 -4.43 -14.97
N GLU A 194 -10.76 -3.37 -14.86
CA GLU A 194 -10.72 -2.24 -15.79
C GLU A 194 -9.36 -1.53 -15.78
N MET A 195 -8.82 -1.26 -14.59
CA MET A 195 -7.51 -0.60 -14.44
C MET A 195 -6.40 -1.41 -15.11
N PHE A 196 -6.28 -2.71 -14.79
CA PHE A 196 -5.22 -3.56 -15.34
C PHE A 196 -5.41 -3.82 -16.83
N HIS A 197 -6.65 -3.99 -17.30
CA HIS A 197 -6.93 -4.13 -18.72
C HIS A 197 -6.51 -2.87 -19.50
N ASN A 198 -6.73 -1.68 -18.92
CA ASN A 198 -6.28 -0.43 -19.52
C ASN A 198 -4.75 -0.29 -19.50
N LEU A 199 -4.10 -0.66 -18.38
CA LEU A 199 -2.65 -0.59 -18.23
C LEU A 199 -1.91 -1.49 -19.24
N PHE A 200 -2.43 -2.69 -19.50
CA PHE A 200 -1.80 -3.66 -20.40
C PHE A 200 -2.41 -3.72 -21.80
N ARG A 201 -3.27 -2.74 -22.16
CA ARG A 201 -4.02 -2.73 -23.42
C ARG A 201 -3.16 -2.98 -24.66
N ASP A 202 -1.98 -2.36 -24.71
CA ASP A 202 -1.07 -2.45 -25.87
C ASP A 202 -0.39 -3.83 -26.00
N VAL A 203 -0.30 -4.57 -24.89
CA VAL A 203 0.34 -5.89 -24.83
C VAL A 203 -0.69 -7.01 -24.95
N LEU A 204 -1.94 -6.78 -24.53
CA LEU A 204 -2.95 -7.81 -24.43
C LEU A 204 -3.29 -8.46 -25.79
N LYS A 205 -3.18 -7.79 -26.95
CA LYS A 205 -3.23 -8.41 -28.30
C LYS A 205 -4.26 -9.56 -28.49
N GLY A 206 -5.45 -9.45 -27.89
CA GLY A 206 -6.52 -10.46 -27.95
C GLY A 206 -6.58 -11.47 -26.79
N TYR A 207 -5.67 -11.38 -25.83
CA TYR A 207 -5.72 -12.05 -24.52
C TYR A 207 -6.55 -11.24 -23.52
N GLU A 208 -7.08 -11.93 -22.50
CA GLU A 208 -7.85 -11.35 -21.40
C GLU A 208 -7.33 -11.89 -20.06
N PHE A 209 -7.51 -11.13 -18.97
CA PHE A 209 -7.19 -11.59 -17.63
C PHE A 209 -8.31 -12.49 -17.09
N PRO A 210 -8.11 -13.82 -16.95
CA PRO A 210 -9.15 -14.70 -16.48
C PRO A 210 -9.46 -14.46 -15.00
N LYS A 211 -10.73 -14.58 -14.64
CA LYS A 211 -11.22 -14.46 -13.25
C LYS A 211 -11.16 -15.79 -12.46
N GLU A 212 -10.86 -16.89 -13.14
CA GLU A 212 -10.80 -18.26 -12.60
C GLU A 212 -9.56 -18.97 -13.14
N LEU A 213 -8.91 -19.80 -12.32
CA LEU A 213 -7.66 -20.49 -12.69
C LEU A 213 -7.87 -21.50 -13.84
N GLU A 214 -9.06 -22.09 -13.90
CA GLU A 214 -9.48 -23.04 -14.93
C GLU A 214 -9.55 -22.39 -16.32
N LYS A 215 -9.72 -21.06 -16.37
CA LYS A 215 -9.83 -20.28 -17.61
C LYS A 215 -8.48 -19.75 -18.14
N LEU A 216 -7.35 -20.16 -17.55
CA LEU A 216 -5.99 -19.83 -18.02
C LEU A 216 -5.57 -20.54 -19.33
N GLY A 217 -6.50 -21.13 -20.09
CA GLY A 217 -6.20 -21.78 -21.37
C GLY A 217 -5.57 -23.17 -21.26
N GLN A 218 -6.06 -23.98 -20.30
CA GLN A 218 -5.53 -25.33 -20.08
C GLN A 218 -5.87 -26.30 -21.22
N SER A 219 -4.94 -27.20 -21.54
CA SER A 219 -5.18 -28.31 -22.48
C SER A 219 -5.57 -29.58 -21.72
N LYS A 220 -6.51 -30.37 -22.25
CA LYS A 220 -6.97 -31.61 -21.62
C LYS A 220 -5.78 -32.56 -21.34
N GLY A 221 -5.61 -32.96 -20.08
CA GLY A 221 -4.48 -33.78 -19.63
C GLY A 221 -3.25 -33.00 -19.16
N LYS A 222 -3.26 -31.66 -19.22
CA LYS A 222 -2.20 -30.79 -18.67
C LYS A 222 -2.81 -29.81 -17.66
N SER A 223 -2.67 -30.10 -16.37
CA SER A 223 -3.22 -29.32 -15.25
C SER A 223 -2.17 -28.49 -14.50
N HIS A 224 -0.96 -28.37 -15.03
CA HIS A 224 0.11 -27.61 -14.38
C HIS A 224 -0.06 -26.12 -14.67
N ILE A 225 -0.02 -25.31 -13.62
CA ILE A 225 -0.02 -23.84 -13.71
C ILE A 225 1.40 -23.36 -13.42
N ALA A 226 1.97 -22.57 -14.32
CA ALA A 226 3.24 -21.90 -14.09
C ALA A 226 2.99 -20.58 -13.36
N ILE A 227 3.68 -20.38 -12.23
CA ILE A 227 3.69 -19.12 -11.49
C ILE A 227 5.07 -18.51 -11.66
N VAL A 228 5.13 -17.29 -12.20
CA VAL A 228 6.37 -16.55 -12.41
C VAL A 228 6.41 -15.37 -11.44
N HIS A 229 7.45 -15.31 -10.61
CA HIS A 229 7.72 -14.18 -9.73
C HIS A 229 8.97 -13.45 -10.21
N ILE A 230 8.88 -12.13 -10.38
CA ILE A 230 9.96 -11.28 -10.83
C ILE A 230 10.22 -10.25 -9.72
N ASP A 231 11.46 -10.16 -9.25
CA ASP A 231 11.87 -9.21 -8.22
C ASP A 231 13.16 -8.48 -8.62
N GLY A 232 13.29 -7.23 -8.18
CA GLY A 232 14.44 -6.38 -8.45
C GLY A 232 15.61 -6.71 -7.55
N ASN A 233 16.76 -7.05 -8.14
CA ASN A 233 17.95 -7.38 -7.37
C ASN A 233 18.48 -6.18 -6.57
N GLY A 234 18.61 -6.36 -5.25
CA GLY A 234 19.32 -5.42 -4.37
C GLY A 234 18.63 -4.08 -4.16
N MET A 235 17.33 -3.95 -4.43
CA MET A 235 16.60 -2.69 -4.34
C MET A 235 16.72 -2.01 -2.98
N GLY A 236 16.57 -2.75 -1.88
CA GLY A 236 16.76 -2.18 -0.54
C GLY A 236 18.15 -1.58 -0.29
N LYS A 237 19.21 -2.19 -0.85
CA LYS A 237 20.58 -1.64 -0.75
C LYS A 237 20.72 -0.35 -1.54
N ARG A 238 20.04 -0.22 -2.68
CA ARG A 238 20.05 1.00 -3.50
C ARG A 238 19.40 2.17 -2.75
N PHE A 239 18.24 1.94 -2.13
CA PHE A 239 17.57 2.96 -1.31
C PHE A 239 18.40 3.32 -0.05
N MET A 240 19.03 2.34 0.61
CA MET A 240 19.92 2.62 1.75
C MET A 240 21.20 3.37 1.37
N ALA A 241 21.65 3.27 0.12
CA ALA A 241 22.83 3.99 -0.36
C ALA A 241 22.54 5.47 -0.67
N CYS A 242 21.28 5.84 -0.86
CA CYS A 242 20.89 7.24 -1.04
C CYS A 242 21.11 7.99 0.28
N SER A 243 22.01 8.99 0.24
CA SER A 243 22.40 9.75 1.42
C SER A 243 21.61 11.06 1.58
N THR A 244 20.83 11.43 0.58
CA THR A 244 20.03 12.68 0.53
C THR A 244 18.61 12.39 0.05
N ILE A 245 17.67 13.27 0.39
CA ILE A 245 16.27 13.13 -0.07
C ILE A 245 16.18 13.26 -1.59
N GLU A 246 16.96 14.15 -2.20
CA GLU A 246 16.99 14.32 -3.66
C GLU A 246 17.34 13.00 -4.37
N GLN A 247 18.36 12.27 -3.88
CA GLN A 247 18.74 10.96 -4.42
C GLN A 247 17.62 9.92 -4.23
N LEU A 248 16.95 9.92 -3.08
CA LEU A 248 15.81 9.03 -2.81
C LEU A 248 14.65 9.31 -3.76
N ARG A 249 14.29 10.59 -3.93
CA ARG A 249 13.25 11.05 -4.86
C ARG A 249 13.57 10.66 -6.30
N GLY A 250 14.79 10.96 -6.76
CA GLY A 250 15.25 10.62 -8.09
C GLY A 250 15.21 9.11 -8.36
N LEU A 251 15.65 8.29 -7.39
CA LEU A 251 15.57 6.84 -7.50
C LEU A 251 14.11 6.36 -7.55
N SER A 252 13.23 6.92 -6.71
CA SER A 252 11.80 6.56 -6.67
C SER A 252 11.09 6.88 -7.99
N VAL A 253 11.28 8.09 -8.52
CA VAL A 253 10.72 8.52 -9.81
C VAL A 253 11.27 7.67 -10.96
N SER A 254 12.58 7.41 -10.97
CA SER A 254 13.21 6.56 -11.98
C SER A 254 12.64 5.14 -11.98
N LEU A 255 12.32 4.58 -10.82
CA LEU A 255 11.73 3.24 -10.72
C LEU A 255 10.30 3.24 -11.22
N ARG A 256 9.49 4.23 -10.81
CA ARG A 256 8.11 4.38 -11.26
C ARG A 256 7.99 4.50 -12.78
N ASN A 257 8.96 5.14 -13.44
CA ASN A 257 8.97 5.26 -14.90
C ASN A 257 9.44 3.97 -15.61
N ALA A 258 10.13 3.07 -14.91
CA ALA A 258 10.67 1.85 -15.47
C ALA A 258 9.72 0.64 -15.32
N THR A 259 8.71 0.76 -14.47
CA THR A 259 7.70 -0.27 -14.14
C THR A 259 6.33 0.16 -14.57
#